data_AF-G7K559-F1
#
_entry.id   AF-G7K559-F1
#
_cell.length_a   1.000
_cell.length_b   1.000
_cell.length_c   1.000
_cell.angle_alpha   90.00
_cell.angle_beta   90.00
_cell.angle_gamma   90.00
#
_symmetry.space_group_name_H-M   'P 1'
#
loop_
_entity.id
_entity.type
_entity.pdbx_description
1 polymer ?
#
loop_
_entity_poly.entity_id
_entity_poly.type
_entity_poly.pdbx_seq_one_letter_code
_entity_poly.pdbx_strand_id
1 'polypeptide(L)'
;MTSHFFLHCKVAWKIWVDIQLWLEVNMVTPSNLLTHWRCWDGLGQNTKELKRGFRIIWHASIWAIWKTRNNIIFNNAGIEVQEVVEEIKMLSWKWNLSRLKIQVCLFYEWCWDPKWCMGVLRH
;
A
#
# COMPACT_ATOMS: atom_id res chain seq x y z
N MET A 1 -1.45 15.71 14.71
CA MET A 1 -2.52 15.80 13.69
C MET A 1 -2.25 14.91 12.47
N THR A 2 -1.05 14.95 11.88
CA THR A 2 -0.65 14.15 10.70
C THR A 2 -0.83 12.64 10.87
N SER A 3 -0.35 12.04 11.99
CA SER A 3 -0.51 10.60 12.22
C SER A 3 -1.96 10.17 12.39
N HIS A 4 -2.79 10.98 13.06
CA HIS A 4 -4.21 10.69 13.17
C HIS A 4 -4.85 10.63 11.78
N PHE A 5 -4.55 11.61 10.94
CA PHE A 5 -5.09 11.66 9.59
C PHE A 5 -4.68 10.45 8.72
N PHE A 6 -3.40 10.11 8.69
CA PHE A 6 -2.87 9.08 7.79
C PHE A 6 -2.95 7.65 8.32
N LEU A 7 -3.06 7.45 9.64
CA LEU A 7 -2.95 6.13 10.26
C LEU A 7 -4.16 5.77 11.12
N HIS A 8 -4.69 6.72 11.92
CA HIS A 8 -5.57 6.40 13.04
C HIS A 8 -7.02 6.85 12.88
N CYS A 9 -7.34 7.66 11.86
CA CYS A 9 -8.73 7.98 11.58
C CYS A 9 -9.45 6.70 11.14
N LYS A 10 -10.75 6.59 11.42
CA LYS A 10 -11.52 5.35 11.20
C LYS A 10 -11.39 4.81 9.77
N VAL A 11 -11.30 5.70 8.78
CA VAL A 11 -11.12 5.34 7.37
C VAL A 11 -9.70 4.83 7.12
N ALA A 12 -8.67 5.60 7.50
CA ALA A 12 -7.27 5.23 7.30
C ALA A 12 -6.92 3.92 8.02
N TRP A 13 -7.41 3.74 9.25
CA TRP A 13 -7.20 2.50 10.00
C TRP A 13 -7.74 1.28 9.23
N LYS A 14 -8.99 1.37 8.74
CA LYS A 14 -9.60 0.28 7.96
C LYS A 14 -8.82 -0.01 6.68
N ILE A 15 -8.38 1.03 5.96
CA ILE A 15 -7.53 0.87 4.77
C ILE A 15 -6.26 0.11 5.13
N TRP A 16 -5.57 0.49 6.21
CA TRP A 16 -4.35 -0.21 6.63
C TRP A 16 -4.60 -1.67 7.01
N VAL A 17 -5.70 -1.96 7.72
CA VAL A 17 -6.10 -3.33 8.05
C VAL A 17 -6.33 -4.16 6.77
N ASP A 18 -7.09 -3.64 5.81
CA ASP A 18 -7.39 -4.35 4.57
C ASP A 18 -6.13 -4.58 3.72
N ILE A 19 -5.23 -3.60 3.68
CA ILE A 19 -3.93 -3.72 3.01
C ILE A 19 -3.02 -4.75 3.71
N GLN A 20 -3.00 -4.77 5.04
CA GLN A 20 -2.23 -5.76 5.81
C GLN A 20 -2.77 -7.17 5.61
N LEU A 21 -4.10 -7.33 5.56
CA LEU A 21 -4.77 -8.60 5.24
C LEU A 21 -4.44 -9.06 3.83
N TRP A 22 -4.56 -8.18 2.83
CA TRP A 22 -4.20 -8.47 1.44
C TRP A 22 -2.74 -8.94 1.30
N LEU A 23 -1.83 -8.36 2.07
CA LEU A 23 -0.41 -8.73 2.05
C LEU A 23 -0.07 -9.87 3.01
N GLU A 24 -1.02 -10.39 3.78
CA GLU A 24 -0.76 -11.36 4.85
C GLU A 24 0.42 -10.94 5.73
N VAL A 25 0.40 -9.69 6.20
CA VAL A 25 1.41 -9.16 7.13
C VAL A 25 0.74 -8.77 8.44
N ASN A 26 1.23 -9.32 9.54
CA ASN A 26 0.73 -8.99 10.86
C ASN A 26 1.61 -7.89 11.46
N MET A 27 1.17 -6.65 11.33
CA MET A 27 1.91 -5.48 11.80
C MET A 27 0.98 -4.51 12.51
N VAL A 28 1.27 -4.22 13.78
CA VAL A 28 0.54 -3.19 14.52
C VAL A 28 0.84 -1.81 13.92
N THR A 29 -0.21 -1.09 13.52
CA THR A 29 -0.07 0.31 13.06
C THR A 29 0.50 1.17 14.19
N PRO A 30 1.72 1.72 14.05
CA PRO A 30 2.39 2.44 15.13
C PRO A 30 1.87 3.87 15.26
N SER A 31 2.24 4.54 16.35
CA SER A 31 1.71 5.86 16.71
C SER A 31 2.02 6.97 15.70
N ASN A 32 3.08 6.84 14.89
CA ASN A 32 3.52 7.88 13.96
C ASN A 32 3.97 7.34 12.60
N LEU A 33 3.93 8.23 11.60
CA LEU A 33 4.18 7.92 10.20
C LEU A 33 5.62 7.45 9.92
N LEU A 34 6.60 7.98 10.65
CA LEU A 34 8.01 7.61 10.48
C LEU A 34 8.26 6.18 10.97
N THR A 35 7.75 5.82 12.15
CA THR A 35 7.81 4.44 12.64
C THR A 35 7.04 3.51 11.72
N HIS A 36 5.87 3.93 11.21
CA HIS A 36 5.10 3.15 10.26
C HIS A 36 5.91 2.85 8.99
N TRP A 37 6.53 3.88 8.41
CA TRP A 37 7.44 3.73 7.28
C TRP A 37 8.58 2.73 7.58
N ARG A 38 9.23 2.85 8.74
CA ARG A 38 10.33 1.94 9.12
C ARG A 38 9.88 0.49 9.23
N CYS A 39 8.69 0.23 9.77
CA CYS A 39 8.13 -1.13 9.83
C CYS A 39 7.94 -1.69 8.41
N TRP A 40 7.32 -0.91 7.51
CA TRP A 40 7.13 -1.29 6.11
C TRP A 40 8.44 -1.48 5.33
N ASP A 41 9.44 -0.62 5.57
CA ASP A 41 10.78 -0.78 5.00
C ASP A 41 11.44 -2.10 5.45
N GLY A 42 11.11 -2.56 6.65
CA GLY A 42 11.65 -3.76 7.26
C GLY A 42 10.99 -5.08 6.81
N LEU A 43 9.80 -5.05 6.20
CA LEU A 43 9.05 -6.27 5.82
C LEU A 43 9.72 -7.08 4.70
N GLY A 44 10.53 -6.44 3.86
CA GLY A 44 11.15 -7.05 2.68
C GLY A 44 12.62 -7.39 2.82
N GLN A 45 13.13 -7.70 4.01
CA GLN A 45 14.57 -7.93 4.22
C GLN A 45 15.15 -9.14 3.46
N ASN A 46 14.30 -10.03 2.96
CA ASN A 46 14.73 -11.24 2.24
C ASN A 46 15.34 -10.93 0.86
N THR A 47 14.78 -9.96 0.11
CA THR A 47 15.26 -9.58 -1.23
C THR A 47 15.12 -8.09 -1.50
N LYS A 48 15.94 -7.53 -2.41
CA LYS A 48 15.87 -6.10 -2.76
C LYS A 48 14.53 -5.74 -3.41
N GLU A 49 13.93 -6.71 -4.10
CA GLU A 49 12.70 -6.60 -4.86
C GLU A 49 11.48 -6.57 -3.95
N LEU A 50 11.40 -7.48 -2.98
CA LEU A 50 10.39 -7.45 -1.93
C LEU A 50 10.47 -6.14 -1.15
N LYS A 51 11.69 -5.73 -0.75
CA LYS A 51 11.89 -4.45 -0.07
C LYS A 51 11.33 -3.29 -0.89
N ARG A 52 11.64 -3.24 -2.19
CA ARG A 52 11.16 -2.19 -3.08
C ARG A 52 9.63 -2.21 -3.23
N GLY A 53 9.04 -3.39 -3.35
CA GLY A 53 7.61 -3.52 -3.54
C GLY A 53 6.80 -3.11 -2.31
N PHE A 54 7.22 -3.51 -1.09
CA PHE A 54 6.60 -3.00 0.15
C PHE A 54 6.70 -1.48 0.27
N ARG A 55 7.83 -0.88 -0.09
CA ARG A 55 7.97 0.60 -0.13
C ARG A 55 6.98 1.23 -1.09
N ILE A 56 6.80 0.66 -2.28
CA ILE A 56 5.85 1.18 -3.29
C ILE A 56 4.42 1.09 -2.77
N ILE A 57 4.02 -0.03 -2.18
CA ILE A 57 2.67 -0.20 -1.63
C ILE A 57 2.42 0.81 -0.50
N TRP A 58 3.40 1.01 0.38
CA TRP A 58 3.29 2.02 1.43
C TRP A 58 3.07 3.44 0.87
N HIS A 59 3.88 3.84 -0.12
CA HIS A 59 3.75 5.15 -0.75
C HIS A 59 2.42 5.30 -1.48
N ALA A 60 1.96 4.27 -2.19
CA ALA A 60 0.66 4.27 -2.87
C ALA A 60 -0.49 4.43 -1.87
N SER A 61 -0.41 3.76 -0.71
CA SER A 61 -1.38 3.86 0.38
C SER A 61 -1.46 5.27 0.94
N ILE A 62 -0.32 5.89 1.24
CA ILE A 62 -0.27 7.28 1.72
C ILE A 62 -0.84 8.25 0.70
N TRP A 63 -0.51 8.07 -0.58
CA TRP A 63 -1.03 8.90 -1.66
C TRP A 63 -2.55 8.77 -1.80
N ALA A 64 -3.09 7.55 -1.83
CA ALA A 64 -4.52 7.31 -1.94
C ALA A 64 -5.27 7.92 -0.74
N ILE A 65 -4.82 7.67 0.49
CA ILE A 65 -5.41 8.27 1.70
C ILE A 65 -5.43 9.81 1.63
N TRP A 66 -4.32 10.41 1.20
CA TRP A 66 -4.25 11.87 1.01
C TRP A 66 -5.23 12.36 -0.05
N LYS A 67 -5.30 11.68 -1.21
CA LYS A 67 -6.18 12.01 -2.32
C LYS A 67 -7.65 11.90 -1.93
N THR A 68 -8.06 10.79 -1.29
CA THR A 68 -9.43 10.58 -0.80
C THR A 68 -9.85 11.70 0.15
N ARG A 69 -8.97 12.11 1.06
CA ARG A 69 -9.25 13.23 1.97
C ARG A 69 -9.48 14.53 1.22
N ASN A 70 -8.61 14.87 0.29
CA ASN A 70 -8.78 16.09 -0.49
C ASN A 70 -10.10 16.07 -1.25
N ASN A 71 -10.48 14.94 -1.83
CA ASN A 71 -11.77 14.82 -2.53
C ASN A 71 -12.97 15.03 -1.58
N ILE A 72 -12.92 14.55 -0.34
CA ILE A 72 -13.99 14.82 0.64
C ILE A 72 -14.06 16.31 0.96
N ILE A 73 -12.91 16.95 1.20
CA ILE A 73 -12.83 18.36 1.60
C ILE A 73 -13.32 19.28 0.46
N PHE A 74 -12.91 19.01 -0.77
CA PHE A 74 -13.19 19.88 -1.90
C PHE A 74 -14.48 19.54 -2.65
N ASN A 75 -14.90 18.27 -2.67
CA ASN A 75 -16.02 17.80 -3.48
C ASN A 75 -17.16 17.19 -2.66
N ASN A 76 -17.07 17.19 -1.31
CA ASN A 76 -18.04 16.55 -0.41
C ASN A 76 -18.38 15.10 -0.81
N ALA A 77 -17.38 14.39 -1.35
CA ALA A 77 -17.54 13.04 -1.86
C ALA A 77 -17.77 12.03 -0.72
N GLY A 78 -18.57 11.00 -0.98
CA GLY A 78 -18.66 9.82 -0.13
C GLY A 78 -17.34 9.05 -0.08
N ILE A 79 -17.19 8.18 0.92
CA ILE A 79 -16.00 7.33 1.07
C ILE A 79 -16.43 5.87 1.12
N GLU A 80 -15.96 5.10 0.16
CA GLU A 80 -15.99 3.65 0.23
C GLU A 80 -14.57 3.12 0.44
N VAL A 81 -14.32 2.47 1.58
CA VAL A 81 -12.98 1.98 1.94
C VAL A 81 -12.44 1.00 0.89
N GLN A 82 -13.31 0.13 0.37
CA GLN A 82 -12.91 -0.87 -0.62
C GLN A 82 -12.46 -0.23 -1.93
N GLU A 83 -13.12 0.83 -2.39
CA GLU A 83 -12.67 1.57 -3.58
C GLU A 83 -11.25 2.14 -3.40
N VAL A 84 -10.94 2.65 -2.20
CA VAL A 84 -9.59 3.17 -1.89
C VAL A 84 -8.56 2.04 -1.85
N VAL A 85 -8.92 0.88 -1.30
CA VAL A 85 -8.04 -0.30 -1.28
C VAL A 85 -7.75 -0.79 -2.70
N GLU A 86 -8.76 -0.86 -3.57
CA GLU A 86 -8.59 -1.22 -4.97
C GLU A 86 -7.76 -0.17 -5.74
N GLU A 87 -7.94 1.11 -5.46
CA GLU A 87 -7.09 2.18 -5.99
C GLU A 87 -5.62 1.98 -5.57
N ILE A 88 -5.37 1.63 -4.30
CA ILE A 88 -4.01 1.36 -3.80
C ILE A 88 -3.38 0.17 -4.51
N LYS A 89 -4.11 -0.95 -4.68
CA LYS A 89 -3.63 -2.12 -5.42
C LYS A 89 -3.27 -1.72 -6.85
N MET A 90 -4.14 -0.98 -7.54
CA MET A 90 -3.91 -0.52 -8.91
C MET A 90 -2.72 0.44 -9.03
N LEU A 91 -2.61 1.43 -8.14
CA LEU A 91 -1.51 2.40 -8.13
C LEU A 91 -0.18 1.72 -7.82
N SER A 92 -0.14 0.88 -6.80
CA SER A 92 1.08 0.16 -6.43
C SER A 92 1.56 -0.77 -7.54
N TRP A 93 0.65 -1.46 -8.24
CA TRP A 93 0.95 -2.26 -9.43
C TRP A 93 1.53 -1.41 -10.57
N LYS A 94 0.86 -0.31 -10.95
CA LYS A 94 1.35 0.61 -12.01
C LYS A 94 2.71 1.21 -11.66
N TRP A 95 2.91 1.60 -10.41
CA TRP A 95 4.17 2.15 -9.92
C TRP A 95 5.27 1.11 -9.83
N ASN A 96 4.92 -0.16 -9.63
CA ASN A 96 5.85 -1.28 -9.67
C ASN A 96 6.31 -1.56 -11.11
N LEU A 97 5.38 -1.67 -12.06
CA LEU A 97 5.67 -1.91 -13.48
C LEU A 97 6.55 -0.82 -14.11
N SER A 98 6.23 0.46 -13.86
CA SER A 98 7.03 1.58 -14.41
C SER A 98 8.47 1.64 -13.88
N ARG A 99 8.76 0.90 -12.80
CA ARG A 99 10.00 0.97 -12.03
C ARG A 99 10.86 -0.29 -12.13
N LEU A 100 10.28 -1.43 -12.48
CA LEU A 100 10.97 -2.71 -12.72
C LEU A 100 11.08 -2.97 -14.22
N LYS A 101 12.30 -3.07 -14.74
CA LYS A 101 12.57 -3.43 -16.14
C LYS A 101 12.29 -4.92 -16.45
N ILE A 102 11.63 -5.67 -15.57
CA ILE A 102 11.46 -7.13 -15.67
C ILE A 102 10.03 -7.54 -15.31
N GLN A 103 9.47 -8.34 -16.23
CA GLN A 103 8.26 -9.19 -16.25
C GLN A 103 6.95 -8.62 -15.68
N VAL A 104 5.99 -8.46 -16.58
CA VAL A 104 4.65 -7.91 -16.33
C VAL A 104 3.81 -8.98 -15.59
N CYS A 105 3.86 -8.98 -14.26
CA CYS A 105 2.80 -9.61 -13.49
C CYS A 105 1.49 -8.87 -13.82
N LEU A 106 0.46 -9.62 -14.20
CA LEU A 106 -0.86 -9.09 -14.53
C LEU A 106 -1.51 -8.53 -13.25
N PHE A 107 -2.42 -7.57 -13.41
CA PHE A 107 -3.06 -6.94 -12.26
C PHE A 107 -3.79 -7.95 -11.35
N TYR A 108 -4.40 -8.98 -11.92
CA TYR A 108 -5.06 -10.02 -11.12
C TYR A 108 -4.06 -10.85 -10.30
N GLU A 109 -2.87 -11.14 -10.85
CA GLU A 109 -1.79 -11.86 -10.15
C GLU A 109 -1.27 -11.00 -8.99
N TRP A 110 -1.15 -9.68 -9.20
CA TRP A 110 -0.78 -8.73 -8.16
C TRP A 110 -1.82 -8.68 -7.03
N CYS A 111 -3.10 -8.66 -7.38
CA CYS A 111 -4.17 -8.69 -6.39
C CYS A 111 -4.24 -10.01 -5.62
N TRP A 112 -3.90 -11.12 -6.28
CA TRP A 112 -3.92 -12.46 -5.68
C TRP A 112 -2.73 -12.72 -4.76
N ASP A 113 -1.51 -12.58 -5.30
CA ASP A 113 -0.27 -12.80 -4.55
C ASP A 113 0.79 -11.75 -4.94
N PRO A 114 0.75 -10.57 -4.29
CA PRO A 114 1.71 -9.52 -4.57
C PRO A 114 3.12 -9.90 -4.13
N LYS A 115 3.29 -10.78 -3.14
CA LYS A 115 4.62 -11.25 -2.70
C LYS A 115 5.26 -12.12 -3.78
N TRP A 116 4.49 -12.97 -4.45
CA TRP A 116 4.95 -13.71 -5.61
C TRP A 116 5.36 -12.76 -6.73
N CYS A 117 4.51 -11.80 -7.11
CA CYS A 117 4.87 -10.81 -8.14
C CYS A 117 6.10 -9.96 -7.79
N MET A 118 6.33 -9.67 -6.50
CA MET A 118 7.52 -8.97 -6.01
C MET A 118 8.75 -9.88 -5.87
N GLY A 119 8.54 -11.18 -5.71
CA GLY A 119 9.55 -12.18 -5.32
C GLY A 119 10.07 -13.02 -6.48
N VAL A 120 9.39 -13.05 -7.64
CA VAL A 120 9.87 -13.76 -8.83
C VAL A 120 11.00 -12.95 -9.50
N LEU A 121 12.18 -13.02 -8.87
CA LEU A 121 13.45 -13.04 -9.56
C LEU A 121 14.08 -14.42 -9.38
N ARG A 122 14.13 -15.15 -10.50
CA ARG A 122 14.99 -16.30 -10.84
C ARG A 122 14.54 -17.68 -10.34
N HIS A 123 13.98 -18.46 -11.27
CA HIS A 123 14.73 -19.62 -11.76
C HIS A 123 15.46 -19.22 -13.03
#